data_AF-A0A959QEV2-F1
#
_entry.id   AF-A0A959QEV2-F1
#
_cell.length_a   1.000
_cell.length_b   1.000
_cell.length_c   1.000
_cell.angle_alpha   90.00
_cell.angle_beta   90.00
_cell.angle_gamma   90.00
#
_symmetry.space_group_name_H-M   'P 1'
#
loop_
_entity.id
_entity.type
_entity.pdbx_description
1 polymer ?
#
loop_
_entity_poly.entity_id
_entity_poly.type
_entity_poly.pdbx_seq_one_letter_code
_entity_poly.pdbx_strand_id
1 'polypeptide(L)' 'MIQTLLFRILMAPFALLYGLGVTLRNLFYKVGILKEVSFNLPIISVGNLTMGGTGKTPHIEYLV' A
#
# COMPACT_ATOMS: atom_id res chain seq x y z
N MET A 1 12.37 19.41 -15.16
CA MET A 1 12.67 19.54 -13.71
C MET A 1 11.67 20.44 -12.97
N ILE A 2 11.45 21.68 -13.43
CA ILE A 2 10.52 22.64 -12.78
C ILE A 2 9.04 22.18 -12.82
N GLN A 3 8.56 21.65 -13.95
CA GLN A 3 7.18 21.13 -14.07
C GLN A 3 6.88 19.98 -13.09
N THR A 4 7.84 19.07 -12.90
CA THR A 4 7.72 17.95 -11.96
C THR A 4 7.65 18.43 -10.50
N LEU A 5 8.40 19.49 -10.16
CA LEU A 5 8.38 20.08 -8.83
C LEU A 5 7.03 20.74 -8.54
N LEU A 6 6.51 21.52 -9.50
CA LEU A 6 5.20 22.17 -9.39
C LEU A 6 4.08 21.14 -9.16
N PHE A 7 4.09 20.06 -9.93
CA PHE A 7 3.12 18.98 -9.79
C PHE A 7 3.19 18.31 -8.41
N ARG A 8 4.39 18.06 -7.88
CA ARG A 8 4.58 17.48 -6.55
C ARG A 8 4.02 18.37 -5.44
N ILE A 9 4.26 19.68 -5.51
CA ILE A 9 3.75 20.64 -4.52
C ILE A 9 2.22 20.70 -4.58
N LEU A 10 1.65 20.73 -5.79
CA LEU A 10 0.19 20.75 -5.98
C LEU A 10 -0.47 19.46 -5.47
N MET A 11 0.18 18.31 -5.63
CA MET A 11 -0.31 17.01 -5.16
C MET A 11 -0.01 16.72 -3.69
N ALA A 12 0.91 17.45 -3.05
CA ALA A 12 1.28 17.27 -1.65
C ALA A 12 0.08 17.29 -0.67
N PRO A 13 -0.88 18.22 -0.74
CA PRO A 13 -2.04 18.19 0.17
C PRO A 13 -2.90 16.92 -0.03
N PHE A 14 -3.08 16.47 -1.27
CA PHE A 14 -3.80 15.23 -1.57
C PHE A 14 -3.04 14.01 -1.05
N ALA A 15 -1.72 13.99 -1.20
CA ALA A 15 -0.86 12.93 -0.67
C ALA A 15 -0.92 12.85 0.86
N LEU A 16 -0.99 14.00 1.55
CA LEU A 16 -1.14 14.07 3.00
C LEU A 16 -2.49 13.51 3.45
N LEU A 17 -3.59 13.91 2.79
CA LEU A 17 -4.93 13.38 3.08
C LEU A 17 -5.00 11.86 2.87
N TYR A 18 -4.43 11.37 1.76
CA TYR A 18 -4.32 9.94 1.49
C TYR A 18 -3.51 9.21 2.58
N GLY A 19 -2.34 9.76 2.94
CA GLY A 19 -1.46 9.21 3.98
C GLY A 19 -2.14 9.13 5.35
N LEU A 20 -2.89 10.15 5.74
CA LEU A 20 -3.68 10.14 6.97
C LEU A 20 -4.75 9.05 6.95
N GLY A 21 -5.49 8.91 5.84
CA GLY A 21 -6.50 7.86 5.69
C GLY A 21 -5.92 6.44 5.78
N VAL A 22 -4.80 6.19 5.10
CA VAL A 22 -4.10 4.89 5.16
C VAL A 22 -3.57 4.62 6.57
N THR A 23 -3.00 5.63 7.24
CA THR A 23 -2.50 5.50 8.61
C THR A 23 -3.62 5.13 9.57
N LEU A 24 -4.77 5.81 9.47
CA LEU A 24 -5.94 5.52 10.31
C LEU A 24 -6.48 4.10 10.06
N ARG A 25 -6.60 3.69 8.79
CA ARG A 25 -7.00 2.32 8.43
C ARG A 25 -6.06 1.28 9.06
N ASN A 26 -4.74 1.48 8.92
CA ASN A 26 -3.74 0.56 9.47
C ASN A 26 -3.78 0.52 11.00
N LEU A 27 -4.03 1.67 11.64
CA LEU A 27 -4.24 1.73 13.08
C LEU A 27 -5.44 0.89 13.49
N PHE A 28 -6.58 1.00 12.80
CA PHE A 28 -7.78 0.22 13.11
C PHE A 28 -7.59 -1.29 12.96
N TYR A 29 -6.77 -1.76 12.01
CA TYR A 29 -6.36 -3.17 11.98
C TYR A 29 -5.46 -3.51 13.17
N LYS A 30 -4.43 -2.70 13.44
CA LYS A 30 -3.49 -2.94 14.54
C LYS A 30 -4.16 -3.02 15.92
N VAL A 31 -5.21 -2.23 16.16
CA VAL A 31 -5.97 -2.25 17.42
C VAL A 31 -7.14 -3.24 17.41
N GLY A 32 -7.34 -4.01 16.34
CA GLY A 32 -8.39 -5.03 16.24
C GLY A 32 -9.82 -4.50 16.07
N ILE A 33 -9.98 -3.23 15.66
CA ILE A 33 -11.31 -2.64 15.37
C ILE A 33 -11.86 -3.21 14.06
N LEU A 34 -11.00 -3.38 13.05
CA LEU A 34 -11.39 -4.00 11.78
C LEU A 34 -11.26 -5.53 11.87
N LYS A 35 -12.23 -6.24 11.28
CA LYS A 35 -12.23 -7.71 11.26
C LYS A 35 -11.09 -8.24 10.40
N GLU A 36 -10.32 -9.16 10.96
CA GLU A 36 -9.33 -9.96 10.27
C GLU A 36 -9.91 -11.34 9.94
N VAL A 37 -9.53 -11.91 8.80
CA VAL A 37 -9.95 -13.25 8.40
C VAL A 37 -8.75 -14.18 8.52
N SER A 38 -8.86 -15.19 9.36
CA SER A 38 -7.85 -16.23 9.52
C SER A 38 -8.26 -17.52 8.80
N PHE A 39 -7.27 -18.26 8.32
CA PHE A 39 -7.47 -19.54 7.65
C PHE A 39 -6.57 -20.59 8.32
N ASN A 40 -7.02 -21.85 8.32
CA ASN A 40 -6.28 -22.97 8.93
C ASN A 40 -5.17 -23.54 8.02
N LEU A 41 -4.76 -22.79 7.00
CA LEU A 41 -3.74 -23.17 6.01
C LEU A 41 -2.66 -22.09 5.96
N PRO A 42 -1.39 -22.42 5.64
CA PRO A 42 -0.35 -21.43 5.48
C PRO A 42 -0.66 -20.54 4.26
N ILE A 43 -0.69 -19.22 4.47
CA ILE A 43 -0.95 -18.23 3.42
C ILE A 43 0.28 -17.34 3.26
N ILE A 44 0.72 -17.16 2.01
CA ILE A 44 1.77 -16.21 1.63
C ILE A 44 1.09 -15.06 0.87
N SER A 45 1.24 -13.83 1.37
CA SER A 45 0.73 -12.63 0.70
C SER A 45 1.88 -11.88 0.03
N VAL A 46 1.81 -11.70 -1.30
CA VAL A 46 2.83 -11.01 -2.09
C VAL A 46 2.32 -9.64 -2.52
N GLY A 47 3.03 -8.58 -2.14
CA GLY A 47 2.62 -7.21 -2.37
C GLY A 47 3.79 -6.24 -2.58
N ASN A 48 3.46 -4.97 -2.77
CA ASN A 48 4.41 -3.85 -2.87
C ASN A 48 3.68 -2.55 -2.48
N LEU A 49 4.45 -1.56 -2.04
CA LEU A 49 4.02 -0.24 -1.58
C LEU A 49 3.83 0.76 -2.72
N THR A 50 4.57 0.62 -3.82
CA THR A 50 4.52 1.58 -4.93
C THR A 50 3.58 1.11 -6.04
N MET A 51 2.86 2.06 -6.64
CA MET A 51 2.15 1.80 -7.90
C MET A 51 3.12 1.73 -9.07
N GLY A 52 2.86 0.81 -10.01
CA GLY A 52 3.66 0.60 -11.22
C GLY A 52 4.18 -0.84 -11.35
N GLY A 53 4.93 -1.07 -12.43
CA GLY A 53 5.57 -2.36 -12.72
C GLY A 53 6.69 -2.66 -11.74
N THR A 54 6.35 -3.32 -10.64
CA THR A 54 7.24 -3.54 -9.50
C THR A 54 7.66 -5.00 -9.34
N GLY A 55 7.57 -5.76 -10.44
CA GLY A 55 8.02 -7.15 -10.50
C GLY A 55 7.15 -8.13 -9.71
N LYS A 56 5.94 -7.75 -9.24
CA LYS A 56 5.04 -8.67 -8.52
C LYS A 56 4.76 -9.94 -9.32
N THR A 57 4.45 -9.82 -10.61
CA THR A 57 4.12 -10.97 -11.47
C THR A 57 5.32 -11.92 -11.63
N PRO A 58 6.52 -11.47 -12.06
CA PRO A 58 7.70 -12.34 -12.05
C PRO A 58 8.01 -12.93 -10.66
N HIS A 59 7.84 -12.17 -9.58
CA HIS A 59 8.13 -12.66 -8.23
C HIS A 59 7.16 -13.77 -7.78
N ILE A 60 5.89 -13.68 -8.18
CA ILE A 60 4.90 -14.75 -7.93
C ILE A 60 5.27 -16.01 -8.73
N GLU A 61 5.78 -15.89 -9.96
CA GLU A 61 6.21 -17.03 -10.77
C GLU A 61 7.36 -17.83 -10.11
N TYR A 62 8.23 -17.20 -9.33
CA TYR A 62 9.28 -17.90 -8.56
C TYR A 62 8.75 -18.63 -7.31
N LEU A 63 7.55 -18.27 -6.83
CA LEU A 63 6.95 -18.85 -5.62
C LEU A 63 6.05 -20.06 -5.92
N VAL A 64 5.65 -20.24 -7.19
CA VAL A 64 4.94 -21.43 -7.70
C VAL A 64 5.95 -22.52 -8.01
#